data_AF-A0A660V236-F1
#
_entry.id   AF-A0A660V236-F1
#
_cell.length_a   1.000
_cell.length_b   1.000
_cell.length_c   1.000
_cell.angle_alpha   90.00
_cell.angle_beta   90.00
_cell.angle_gamma   90.00
#
_symmetry.space_group_name_H-M   'P 1'
#
loop_
_entity.id
_entity.type
_entity.pdbx_description
1 polymer ?
#
loop_
_entity_poly.entity_id
_entity_poly.type
_entity_poly.pdbx_seq_one_letter_code
_entity_poly.pdbx_strand_id
1 'polypeptide(L)'
;MARAQQKRFLCKGLYGCGFALLLLLVAIAILAILYVMQMEAIFGPVTPGAQRTAEHRPWLEEDRIVPGDRLIKLPRPPKPTINEPLTLTARVQMDGSERGIATLEFAVSGEVKGTWYGEYSSKARDYTMEATFAGNIDVSKTYSEGETTDESRLYFITKGTYKQTAHNEETGTKTLDEGLVYVTGWLNADYSVSGLITITTDKTWSASYELEME
;
A
#
# COMPACT_ATOMS: atom_id res chain seq x y z
N MET A 1 80.26 -12.62 26.63
CA MET A 1 79.22 -13.54 26.09
C MET A 1 78.16 -13.67 27.16
N ALA A 2 76.85 -13.46 26.98
CA ALA A 2 76.00 -13.38 25.80
C ALA A 2 74.85 -12.38 26.06
N ARG A 3 74.40 -11.70 25.00
CA ARG A 3 73.12 -10.98 24.92
C ARG A 3 72.05 -11.94 24.38
N ALA A 4 70.82 -11.87 24.87
CA ALA A 4 69.59 -12.18 24.11
C ALA A 4 68.37 -11.72 24.93
N GLN A 5 67.78 -10.58 24.57
CA GLN A 5 66.57 -10.47 23.72
C GLN A 5 65.25 -10.58 24.49
N GLN A 6 64.83 -9.43 25.00
CA GLN A 6 63.46 -9.17 25.46
C GLN A 6 62.59 -8.88 24.23
N LYS A 7 61.72 -9.81 23.83
CA LYS A 7 60.73 -9.61 22.76
C LYS A 7 59.67 -8.60 23.24
N ARG A 8 59.75 -7.36 22.76
CA ARG A 8 58.62 -6.42 22.80
C ARG A 8 57.65 -6.77 21.66
N PHE A 9 56.54 -7.42 22.02
CA PHE A 9 55.33 -7.44 21.19
C PHE A 9 54.71 -6.05 21.27
N LEU A 10 55.03 -5.18 20.30
CA LEU A 10 54.37 -3.90 20.12
C LEU A 10 53.09 -4.12 19.31
N CYS A 11 51.94 -3.90 19.97
CA CYS A 11 50.62 -3.76 19.36
C CYS A 11 50.68 -2.83 18.13
N LYS A 12 50.48 -3.39 16.94
CA LYS A 12 50.01 -2.68 15.75
C LYS A 12 48.66 -3.29 15.38
N GLY A 13 47.55 -2.74 15.88
CA GLY A 13 46.24 -3.36 15.60
C GLY A 13 44.98 -2.61 16.02
N LEU A 14 45.04 -1.39 16.54
CA LEU A 14 43.84 -0.71 17.07
C LEU A 14 43.20 0.33 16.12
N TYR A 15 43.92 0.83 15.11
CA TYR A 15 43.41 1.89 14.23
C TYR A 15 42.60 1.41 13.02
N GLY A 16 42.80 0.16 12.57
CA GLY A 16 42.12 -0.38 11.39
C GLY A 16 40.66 -0.80 11.65
N CYS A 17 40.39 -1.40 12.81
CA CYS A 17 39.04 -1.87 13.15
C CYS A 17 38.07 -0.71 13.43
N GLY A 18 38.54 0.37 14.07
CA GLY A 18 37.69 1.54 14.34
C GLY A 18 37.27 2.28 13.07
N PHE A 19 38.18 2.43 12.10
CA PHE A 19 37.89 3.10 10.84
C PHE A 19 36.94 2.29 9.93
N ALA A 20 37.11 0.96 9.88
CA ALA A 20 36.21 0.09 9.14
C ALA A 20 34.77 0.11 9.70
N LEU A 21 34.62 0.15 11.03
CA LEU A 21 33.33 0.22 11.69
C LEU A 21 32.65 1.59 11.48
N LEU A 22 33.44 2.66 11.44
CA LEU A 22 32.96 4.01 11.14
C LEU A 22 32.50 4.14 9.67
N LEU A 23 33.24 3.58 8.72
CA LEU A 23 32.82 3.51 7.32
C LEU A 23 31.54 2.68 7.14
N LEU A 24 31.41 1.56 7.86
CA LEU A 24 30.20 0.75 7.85
C LEU A 24 28.99 1.53 8.39
N LEU A 25 29.15 2.24 9.50
CA LEU A 25 28.09 3.08 10.08
C LEU A 25 27.70 4.23 9.14
N VAL A 26 28.67 4.88 8.48
CA VAL A 26 28.40 5.91 7.48
C VAL A 26 27.66 5.32 6.28
N ALA A 27 28.06 4.14 5.80
CA ALA A 27 27.36 3.46 4.70
C ALA A 27 25.91 3.10 5.08
N ILE A 28 25.69 2.57 6.30
CA ILE A 28 24.36 2.30 6.83
C ILE A 28 23.54 3.58 6.96
N ALA A 29 24.14 4.66 7.47
CA ALA A 29 23.47 5.95 7.62
C ALA A 29 23.09 6.55 6.26
N ILE A 30 23.96 6.48 5.25
CA ILE A 30 23.66 6.92 3.88
C ILE A 30 22.54 6.08 3.28
N LEU A 31 22.60 4.74 3.41
CA LEU A 31 21.52 3.84 2.98
C LEU A 31 20.19 4.18 3.67
N ALA A 32 20.21 4.44 4.97
CA ALA A 32 19.02 4.83 5.73
C ALA A 32 18.46 6.18 5.27
N ILE A 33 19.32 7.18 4.98
CA ILE A 33 18.89 8.47 4.46
C ILE A 33 18.28 8.32 3.06
N LEU A 34 18.92 7.57 2.17
CA LEU A 34 18.39 7.31 0.82
C LEU A 34 17.04 6.58 0.89
N TYR A 35 16.91 5.62 1.81
CA TYR A 35 15.65 4.93 2.08
C TYR A 35 14.54 5.89 2.55
N VAL A 36 14.84 6.78 3.52
CA VAL A 36 13.87 7.77 4.01
C VAL A 36 13.48 8.77 2.92
N MET A 37 14.42 9.21 2.09
CA MET A 37 14.13 10.10 0.96
C MET A 37 13.22 9.44 -0.10
N GLN A 38 13.36 8.13 -0.32
CA GLN A 38 12.48 7.38 -1.21
C GLN A 38 11.07 7.24 -0.61
N MET A 39 10.97 7.03 0.70
CA MET A 39 9.69 7.03 1.42
C MET A 39 9.01 8.41 1.31
N GLU A 40 9.70 9.53 1.59
CA GLU A 40 9.10 10.88 1.47
C GLU A 40 8.56 11.18 0.06
N ALA A 41 9.18 10.64 -0.99
CA ALA A 41 8.69 10.78 -2.35
C ALA A 41 7.40 9.97 -2.60
N ILE A 42 7.20 8.86 -1.89
CA ILE A 42 6.00 8.03 -1.98
C ILE A 42 4.86 8.65 -1.12
N PHE A 43 5.15 9.13 0.08
CA PHE A 43 4.13 9.48 1.10
C PHE A 43 3.85 10.98 1.30
N GLY A 44 4.63 11.90 0.71
CA GLY A 44 4.69 13.27 1.23
C GLY A 44 5.46 13.30 2.57
N PRO A 45 5.43 14.39 3.36
CA PRO A 45 6.21 14.48 4.60
C PRO A 45 5.75 13.42 5.61
N VAL A 46 6.45 12.29 5.64
CA VAL A 46 6.29 11.24 6.65
C VAL A 46 7.00 11.71 7.91
N THR A 47 6.28 11.75 9.03
CA THR A 47 6.89 11.98 10.34
C THR A 47 7.83 10.81 10.65
N PRO A 48 9.14 11.05 10.87
CA PRO A 48 10.09 9.98 11.19
C PRO A 48 9.66 9.26 12.46
N GLY A 49 9.41 7.94 12.37
CA GLY A 49 8.88 7.12 13.47
C GLY A 49 7.49 6.53 13.21
N ALA A 50 6.77 7.02 12.21
CA ALA A 50 5.55 6.37 11.71
C ALA A 50 5.92 5.20 10.77
N GLN A 51 6.50 4.12 11.33
CA GLN A 51 6.31 2.81 10.71
C GLN A 51 4.80 2.54 10.81
N ARG A 52 4.05 2.90 9.77
CA ARG A 52 2.65 2.50 9.63
C ARG A 52 2.67 0.99 9.34
N THR A 53 2.81 0.18 10.39
CA THR A 53 2.35 -1.19 10.36
C THR A 53 0.88 -1.12 10.02
N ALA A 54 0.52 -1.37 8.75
CA ALA A 54 -0.87 -1.52 8.38
C ALA A 54 -1.44 -2.65 9.24
N GLU A 55 -2.37 -2.31 10.14
CA GLU A 55 -3.12 -3.29 10.92
C GLU A 55 -3.92 -4.21 9.98
N HIS A 56 -4.31 -3.69 8.81
CA HIS A 56 -4.97 -4.42 7.73
C HIS A 56 -3.98 -4.89 6.65
N ARG A 57 -3.94 -6.20 6.40
CA ARG A 57 -3.03 -6.85 5.43
C ARG A 57 -3.83 -7.62 4.38
N PRO A 58 -4.33 -6.95 3.32
CA PRO A 58 -5.25 -7.57 2.36
C PRO A 58 -4.64 -8.74 1.59
N TRP A 59 -3.30 -8.82 1.48
CA TRP A 59 -2.63 -9.94 0.85
C TRP A 59 -2.76 -11.27 1.61
N LEU A 60 -3.19 -11.25 2.88
CA LEU A 60 -3.52 -12.46 3.62
C LEU A 60 -4.91 -13.01 3.28
N GLU A 61 -5.73 -12.23 2.55
CA GLU A 61 -7.09 -12.59 2.13
C GLU A 61 -7.17 -12.88 0.62
N GLU A 62 -6.03 -13.06 -0.06
CA GLU A 62 -6.00 -13.33 -1.52
C GLU A 62 -6.75 -14.59 -1.91
N ASP A 63 -6.91 -15.54 -0.99
CA ASP A 63 -7.69 -16.77 -1.19
C ASP A 63 -9.19 -16.51 -1.38
N ARG A 64 -9.70 -15.35 -0.95
CA ARG A 64 -11.06 -14.89 -1.22
C ARG A 64 -11.24 -14.37 -2.64
N ILE A 65 -10.15 -14.08 -3.36
CA ILE A 65 -10.22 -13.66 -4.76
C ILE A 65 -10.46 -14.90 -5.61
N VAL A 66 -11.65 -14.97 -6.20
CA VAL A 66 -12.10 -16.09 -7.02
C VAL A 66 -11.39 -16.02 -8.38
N PRO A 67 -10.69 -17.09 -8.80
CA PRO A 67 -10.12 -17.18 -10.14
C PRO A 67 -11.20 -17.04 -11.22
N GLY A 68 -10.87 -16.39 -12.35
CA GLY A 68 -11.86 -16.02 -13.38
C GLY A 68 -12.56 -17.19 -14.11
N ASP A 69 -12.11 -18.43 -13.89
CA ASP A 69 -12.75 -19.65 -14.39
C ASP A 69 -13.79 -20.23 -13.42
N ARG A 70 -13.98 -19.63 -12.24
CA ARG A 70 -14.91 -20.09 -11.20
C ARG A 70 -16.08 -19.13 -11.03
N LEU A 71 -17.22 -19.71 -10.67
CA LEU A 71 -18.44 -18.95 -10.36
C LEU A 71 -18.32 -18.27 -8.99
N ILE A 72 -18.63 -16.97 -8.95
CA ILE A 72 -18.73 -16.18 -7.72
C ILE A 72 -20.09 -16.43 -7.08
N LYS A 73 -20.10 -16.63 -5.76
CA LYS A 73 -21.35 -16.81 -5.01
C LYS A 73 -22.06 -15.47 -4.85
N LEU A 74 -23.27 -15.38 -5.38
CA LEU A 74 -24.08 -14.16 -5.34
C LEU A 74 -24.74 -13.93 -3.96
N PRO A 75 -24.96 -12.66 -3.58
CA PRO A 75 -25.56 -12.29 -2.32
C PRO A 75 -27.04 -12.69 -2.26
N ARG A 76 -27.52 -12.82 -1.05
CA ARG A 76 -28.94 -12.96 -0.72
C ARG A 76 -29.26 -11.97 0.40
N PRO A 77 -30.53 -11.55 0.55
CA PRO A 77 -30.93 -10.75 1.70
C PRO A 77 -30.41 -11.35 3.01
N PRO A 78 -29.89 -10.53 3.94
CA PRO A 78 -29.99 -9.06 3.98
C PRO A 78 -28.95 -8.28 3.18
N LYS A 79 -27.99 -8.94 2.51
CA LYS A 79 -26.96 -8.25 1.70
C LYS A 79 -27.57 -7.63 0.42
N PRO A 80 -27.05 -6.48 -0.05
CA PRO A 80 -27.49 -5.87 -1.30
C PRO A 80 -27.29 -6.85 -2.46
N THR A 81 -28.25 -6.87 -3.39
CA THR A 81 -28.19 -7.72 -4.59
C THR A 81 -27.93 -6.85 -5.81
N ILE A 82 -26.90 -7.17 -6.57
CA ILE A 82 -26.53 -6.45 -7.80
C ILE A 82 -27.32 -7.04 -8.95
N ASN A 83 -28.49 -6.48 -9.25
CA ASN A 83 -29.37 -6.96 -10.33
C ASN A 83 -29.03 -6.36 -11.70
N GLU A 84 -28.34 -5.22 -11.70
CA GLU A 84 -27.83 -4.53 -12.87
C GLU A 84 -26.38 -4.08 -12.60
N PRO A 85 -25.54 -3.91 -13.64
CA PRO A 85 -24.19 -3.38 -13.46
C PRO A 85 -24.22 -2.04 -12.72
N LEU A 86 -23.38 -1.92 -11.69
CA LEU A 86 -23.31 -0.75 -10.83
C LEU A 86 -21.92 -0.12 -10.93
N THR A 87 -21.86 1.16 -11.26
CA THR A 87 -20.61 1.94 -11.25
C THR A 87 -20.67 2.97 -10.13
N LEU A 88 -19.69 2.92 -9.24
CA LEU A 88 -19.55 3.84 -8.11
C LEU A 88 -18.25 4.64 -8.25
N THR A 89 -18.31 5.90 -7.85
CA THR A 89 -17.16 6.78 -7.78
C THR A 89 -16.92 7.15 -6.33
N ALA A 90 -15.70 6.98 -5.84
CA ALA A 90 -15.34 7.23 -4.46
C ALA A 90 -14.12 8.15 -4.37
N ARG A 91 -14.11 9.04 -3.38
CA ARG A 91 -12.92 9.83 -3.05
C ARG A 91 -11.92 8.93 -2.36
N VAL A 92 -10.65 9.12 -2.72
CA VAL A 92 -9.54 8.44 -2.08
C VAL A 92 -8.83 9.46 -1.19
N GLN A 93 -8.64 9.14 0.08
CA GLN A 93 -8.02 10.05 1.04
C GLN A 93 -6.87 9.36 1.78
N MET A 94 -5.90 10.16 2.22
CA MET A 94 -4.87 9.73 3.15
C MET A 94 -4.71 10.81 4.21
N ASP A 95 -4.99 10.46 5.47
CA ASP A 95 -4.95 11.38 6.60
C ASP A 95 -5.81 12.66 6.37
N GLY A 96 -7.02 12.47 5.82
CA GLY A 96 -7.95 13.56 5.49
C GLY A 96 -7.55 14.43 4.30
N SER A 97 -6.42 14.15 3.63
CA SER A 97 -6.03 14.81 2.38
C SER A 97 -6.48 14.01 1.18
N GLU A 98 -7.10 14.67 0.20
CA GLU A 98 -7.53 14.03 -1.05
C GLU A 98 -6.33 13.50 -1.86
N ARG A 99 -6.48 12.27 -2.37
CA ARG A 99 -5.50 11.51 -3.17
C ARG A 99 -6.13 11.01 -4.47
N GLY A 100 -7.16 11.68 -4.94
CA GLY A 100 -7.84 11.41 -6.20
C GLY A 100 -9.13 10.61 -6.05
N ILE A 101 -9.48 9.94 -7.13
CA ILE A 101 -10.79 9.32 -7.34
C ILE A 101 -10.60 7.88 -7.76
N ALA A 102 -11.37 6.98 -7.14
CA ALA A 102 -11.49 5.60 -7.55
C ALA A 102 -12.85 5.34 -8.20
N THR A 103 -12.86 4.59 -9.29
CA THR A 103 -14.08 4.09 -9.93
C THR A 103 -14.16 2.59 -9.70
N LEU A 104 -15.30 2.12 -9.19
CA LEU A 104 -15.60 0.72 -8.93
C LEU A 104 -16.78 0.28 -9.80
N GLU A 105 -16.62 -0.84 -10.49
CA GLU A 105 -17.63 -1.45 -11.33
C GLU A 105 -17.98 -2.83 -10.77
N PHE A 106 -19.23 -2.99 -10.34
CA PHE A 106 -19.79 -4.24 -9.85
C PHE A 106 -20.66 -4.86 -10.94
N ALA A 107 -20.27 -6.05 -11.38
CA ALA A 107 -21.06 -6.83 -12.33
C ALA A 107 -22.12 -7.67 -11.62
N VAL A 108 -23.20 -8.01 -12.34
CA VAL A 108 -24.26 -8.93 -11.88
C VAL A 108 -23.70 -10.33 -11.57
N SER A 109 -22.58 -10.70 -12.20
CA SER A 109 -21.82 -11.93 -11.93
C SER A 109 -21.11 -11.92 -10.57
N GLY A 110 -21.04 -10.78 -9.87
CA GLY A 110 -20.29 -10.59 -8.63
C GLY A 110 -18.82 -10.21 -8.85
N GLU A 111 -18.37 -10.09 -10.10
CA GLU A 111 -17.05 -9.55 -10.42
C GLU A 111 -16.99 -8.06 -10.05
N VAL A 112 -15.84 -7.62 -9.55
CA VAL A 112 -15.57 -6.22 -9.23
C VAL A 112 -14.33 -5.79 -9.98
N LYS A 113 -14.41 -4.67 -10.70
CA LYS A 113 -13.28 -4.05 -11.40
C LYS A 113 -13.18 -2.60 -11.00
N GLY A 114 -12.03 -1.99 -11.25
CA GLY A 114 -11.93 -0.57 -11.05
C GLY A 114 -10.58 0.01 -11.39
N THR A 115 -10.57 1.33 -11.25
CA THR A 115 -9.39 2.16 -11.45
C THR A 115 -9.26 3.13 -10.30
N TRP A 116 -8.05 3.59 -10.05
CA TRP A 116 -7.78 4.74 -9.19
C TRP A 116 -6.85 5.69 -9.95
N TYR A 117 -7.23 6.95 -9.97
CA TYR A 117 -6.42 8.03 -10.49
C TYR A 117 -6.30 9.15 -9.45
N GLY A 118 -5.10 9.63 -9.18
CA GLY A 118 -4.89 10.75 -8.29
C GLY A 118 -3.70 11.60 -8.69
N GLU A 119 -3.86 12.90 -8.57
CA GLU A 119 -2.79 13.88 -8.72
C GLU A 119 -2.64 14.67 -7.42
N TYR A 120 -1.40 14.83 -6.95
CA TYR A 120 -1.13 15.71 -5.82
C TYR A 120 0.28 16.28 -5.91
N SER A 121 0.43 17.53 -5.47
CA SER A 121 1.73 18.18 -5.40
C SER A 121 2.32 18.02 -3.99
N SER A 122 3.62 17.74 -3.91
CA SER A 122 4.34 17.80 -2.64
C SER A 122 5.75 18.34 -2.87
N LYS A 123 6.07 19.45 -2.20
CA LYS A 123 7.28 20.25 -2.48
C LYS A 123 7.26 20.74 -3.94
N ALA A 124 8.39 20.67 -4.66
CA ALA A 124 8.52 21.08 -6.07
C ALA A 124 8.32 19.91 -7.07
N ARG A 125 7.40 19.00 -6.76
CA ARG A 125 7.09 17.83 -7.58
C ARG A 125 5.58 17.58 -7.59
N ASP A 126 5.07 17.26 -8.76
CA ASP A 126 3.71 16.78 -8.95
C ASP A 126 3.76 15.26 -9.05
N TYR A 127 2.85 14.58 -8.35
CA TYR A 127 2.77 13.14 -8.33
C TYR A 127 1.48 12.70 -8.98
N THR A 128 1.57 11.65 -9.80
CA THR A 128 0.41 10.95 -10.37
C THR A 128 0.41 9.52 -9.88
N MET A 129 -0.74 9.07 -9.40
CA MET A 129 -1.02 7.71 -9.00
C MET A 129 -2.04 7.12 -9.95
N GLU A 130 -1.71 5.99 -10.55
CA GLU A 130 -2.58 5.24 -11.45
C GLU A 130 -2.66 3.79 -10.98
N ALA A 131 -3.86 3.24 -10.88
CA ALA A 131 -4.03 1.84 -10.56
C ALA A 131 -5.19 1.23 -11.34
N THR A 132 -5.05 -0.06 -11.65
CA THR A 132 -6.13 -0.89 -12.21
C THR A 132 -6.21 -2.18 -11.41
N PHE A 133 -7.41 -2.64 -11.13
CA PHE A 133 -7.61 -3.79 -10.26
C PHE A 133 -8.90 -4.55 -10.60
N ALA A 134 -8.92 -5.83 -10.26
CA ALA A 134 -10.05 -6.72 -10.45
C ALA A 134 -10.14 -7.75 -9.31
N GLY A 135 -11.35 -8.25 -9.08
CA GLY A 135 -11.64 -9.26 -8.07
C GLY A 135 -13.13 -9.55 -8.03
N ASN A 136 -13.67 -9.72 -6.82
CA ASN A 136 -15.03 -10.17 -6.63
C ASN A 136 -15.62 -9.70 -5.30
N ILE A 137 -16.94 -9.78 -5.22
CA ILE A 137 -17.66 -9.78 -3.95
C ILE A 137 -17.43 -11.11 -3.21
N ASP A 138 -17.52 -11.09 -1.90
CA ASP A 138 -17.48 -12.29 -1.06
C ASP A 138 -18.58 -12.22 0.01
N VAL A 139 -19.56 -13.10 -0.15
CA VAL A 139 -20.74 -13.18 0.73
C VAL A 139 -20.47 -13.89 2.05
N SER A 140 -19.31 -14.53 2.20
CA SER A 140 -18.94 -15.28 3.40
C SER A 140 -18.38 -14.41 4.52
N LYS A 141 -17.88 -13.22 4.19
CA LYS A 141 -17.39 -12.25 5.17
C LYS A 141 -18.55 -11.41 5.70
N THR A 142 -18.62 -11.27 7.02
CA THR A 142 -19.59 -10.43 7.74
C THR A 142 -18.86 -9.24 8.32
N TYR A 143 -19.47 -8.06 8.23
CA TYR A 143 -18.88 -6.85 8.80
C TYR A 143 -18.94 -6.96 10.33
N SER A 144 -17.84 -6.61 10.99
CA SER A 144 -17.76 -6.59 12.45
C SER A 144 -16.93 -5.40 12.91
N GLU A 145 -17.46 -4.64 13.86
CA GLU A 145 -16.80 -3.52 14.49
C GLU A 145 -17.02 -3.61 16.01
N GLY A 146 -15.95 -3.94 16.73
CA GLY A 146 -16.04 -4.30 18.14
C GLY A 146 -16.96 -5.52 18.36
N GLU A 147 -17.97 -5.36 19.21
CA GLU A 147 -18.99 -6.39 19.48
C GLU A 147 -20.16 -6.35 18.48
N THR A 148 -20.21 -5.36 17.59
CA THR A 148 -21.32 -5.19 16.65
C THR A 148 -21.03 -5.93 15.35
N THR A 149 -21.97 -6.75 14.90
CA THR A 149 -21.93 -7.43 13.60
C THR A 149 -23.04 -6.91 12.70
N ASP A 150 -22.70 -6.62 11.44
CA ASP A 150 -23.65 -6.19 10.42
C ASP A 150 -23.61 -7.16 9.22
N GLU A 151 -24.69 -7.93 9.08
CA GLU A 151 -24.83 -8.91 8.00
C GLU A 151 -25.34 -8.29 6.69
N SER A 152 -25.78 -7.02 6.71
CA SER A 152 -26.36 -6.34 5.55
C SER A 152 -25.30 -5.81 4.58
N ARG A 153 -24.04 -5.70 5.01
CA ARG A 153 -22.95 -5.22 4.15
C ARG A 153 -22.38 -6.35 3.31
N LEU A 154 -22.07 -6.05 2.05
CA LEU A 154 -21.45 -6.97 1.10
C LEU A 154 -19.96 -6.65 0.98
N TYR A 155 -19.12 -7.59 1.38
CA TYR A 155 -17.67 -7.43 1.24
C TYR A 155 -17.24 -7.59 -0.21
N PHE A 156 -16.22 -6.84 -0.61
CA PHE A 156 -15.48 -7.08 -1.85
C PHE A 156 -13.98 -6.97 -1.62
N ILE A 157 -13.24 -7.68 -2.45
CA ILE A 157 -11.78 -7.68 -2.48
C ILE A 157 -11.30 -7.72 -3.92
N THR A 158 -10.33 -6.88 -4.23
CA THR A 158 -9.68 -6.82 -5.54
C THR A 158 -8.17 -6.83 -5.39
N LYS A 159 -7.50 -7.16 -6.50
CA LYS A 159 -6.07 -7.07 -6.65
C LYS A 159 -5.73 -6.53 -8.03
N GLY A 160 -4.63 -5.80 -8.11
CA GLY A 160 -4.08 -5.35 -9.38
C GLY A 160 -2.73 -4.72 -9.22
N THR A 161 -2.43 -3.77 -10.09
CA THR A 161 -1.14 -3.06 -10.10
C THR A 161 -1.35 -1.56 -10.01
N TYR A 162 -0.43 -0.87 -9.34
CA TYR A 162 -0.34 0.58 -9.38
C TYR A 162 0.98 1.03 -9.97
N LYS A 163 0.98 2.27 -10.43
CA LYS A 163 2.14 3.02 -10.88
C LYS A 163 2.10 4.41 -10.30
N GLN A 164 3.22 4.84 -9.73
CA GLN A 164 3.42 6.20 -9.28
C GLN A 164 4.47 6.88 -10.14
N THR A 165 4.13 8.06 -10.64
CA THR A 165 5.08 8.93 -11.36
C THR A 165 5.23 10.25 -10.64
N ALA A 166 6.40 10.87 -10.78
CA ALA A 166 6.62 12.24 -10.38
C ALA A 166 7.06 13.06 -11.58
N HIS A 167 6.46 14.23 -11.72
CA HIS A 167 6.81 15.25 -12.66
C HIS A 167 7.56 16.38 -11.95
N ASN A 168 8.63 16.85 -12.59
CA ASN A 168 9.40 18.00 -12.16
C ASN A 168 9.80 18.79 -13.41
N GLU A 169 9.58 20.10 -13.40
CA GLU A 169 9.80 20.96 -14.58
C GLU A 169 11.26 20.93 -15.08
N GLU A 170 12.24 20.73 -14.20
CA GLU A 170 13.67 20.72 -14.54
C GLU A 170 14.15 19.36 -15.07
N THR A 171 13.57 18.26 -14.60
CA THR A 171 14.08 16.90 -14.83
C THR A 171 13.13 15.98 -15.61
N GLY A 172 11.92 16.46 -15.91
CA GLY A 172 10.89 15.71 -16.64
C GLY A 172 10.11 14.73 -15.76
N THR A 173 9.35 13.84 -16.39
CA THR A 173 8.56 12.81 -15.71
C THR A 173 9.40 11.55 -15.45
N LYS A 174 9.38 11.07 -14.21
CA LYS A 174 10.04 9.82 -13.80
C LYS A 174 9.05 8.90 -13.11
N THR A 175 9.06 7.63 -13.47
CA THR A 175 8.37 6.59 -12.68
C THR A 175 9.13 6.40 -11.38
N LEU A 176 8.43 6.58 -10.25
CA LEU A 176 9.01 6.44 -8.92
C LEU A 176 8.85 5.04 -8.38
N ASP A 177 7.68 4.44 -8.60
CA ASP A 177 7.34 3.15 -8.02
C ASP A 177 6.26 2.43 -8.81
N GLU A 178 6.30 1.09 -8.76
CA GLU A 178 5.31 0.19 -9.36
C GLU A 178 5.16 -1.03 -8.45
N GLY A 179 3.93 -1.48 -8.23
CA GLY A 179 3.67 -2.57 -7.32
C GLY A 179 2.25 -3.10 -7.39
N LEU A 180 1.84 -3.75 -6.31
CA LEU A 180 0.50 -4.31 -6.14
C LEU A 180 -0.42 -3.31 -5.46
N VAL A 181 -1.66 -3.26 -5.94
CA VAL A 181 -2.77 -2.59 -5.26
C VAL A 181 -3.80 -3.63 -4.85
N TYR A 182 -4.40 -3.42 -3.69
CA TYR A 182 -5.59 -4.13 -3.22
C TYR A 182 -6.66 -3.11 -2.91
N VAL A 183 -7.90 -3.38 -3.31
CA VAL A 183 -9.04 -2.60 -2.85
C VAL A 183 -9.96 -3.54 -2.09
N THR A 184 -10.15 -3.25 -0.81
CA THR A 184 -11.05 -4.01 0.06
C THR A 184 -12.07 -3.08 0.66
N GLY A 185 -13.32 -3.50 0.72
CA GLY A 185 -14.36 -2.64 1.29
C GLY A 185 -15.70 -3.33 1.42
N TRP A 186 -16.68 -2.51 1.73
CA TRP A 186 -18.05 -2.90 2.00
C TRP A 186 -18.98 -2.06 1.15
N LEU A 187 -19.85 -2.76 0.40
CA LEU A 187 -21.02 -2.17 -0.23
C LEU A 187 -22.19 -2.27 0.74
N ASN A 188 -22.74 -1.12 1.11
CA ASN A 188 -23.86 -0.99 2.03
C ASN A 188 -25.19 -1.27 1.30
N ALA A 189 -26.28 -1.42 2.08
CA ALA A 189 -27.61 -1.70 1.52
C ALA A 189 -28.19 -0.54 0.68
N ASP A 190 -27.70 0.69 0.89
CA ASP A 190 -28.02 1.88 0.09
C ASP A 190 -27.10 2.04 -1.13
N TYR A 191 -26.26 1.05 -1.42
CA TYR A 191 -25.24 1.05 -2.48
C TYR A 191 -24.13 2.09 -2.30
N SER A 192 -23.98 2.66 -1.09
CA SER A 192 -22.76 3.40 -0.73
C SER A 192 -21.59 2.45 -0.49
N VAL A 193 -20.37 2.93 -0.74
CA VAL A 193 -19.14 2.16 -0.56
C VAL A 193 -18.22 2.82 0.46
N SER A 194 -17.63 1.99 1.32
CA SER A 194 -16.55 2.36 2.24
C SER A 194 -15.46 1.29 2.20
N GLY A 195 -14.19 1.67 2.29
CA GLY A 195 -13.10 0.71 2.20
C GLY A 195 -11.72 1.33 2.25
N LEU A 196 -10.75 0.52 1.85
CA LEU A 196 -9.35 0.88 1.80
C LEU A 196 -8.75 0.48 0.44
N ILE A 197 -7.97 1.39 -0.14
CA ILE A 197 -6.98 1.06 -1.14
C ILE A 197 -5.64 0.85 -0.43
N THR A 198 -5.03 -0.31 -0.60
CA THR A 198 -3.73 -0.64 -0.04
C THR A 198 -2.72 -0.90 -1.16
N ILE A 199 -1.62 -0.15 -1.16
CA ILE A 199 -0.51 -0.36 -2.11
C ILE A 199 0.69 -0.97 -1.39
N THR A 200 1.44 -1.81 -2.11
CA THR A 200 2.66 -2.45 -1.62
C THR A 200 3.54 -2.91 -2.78
N THR A 201 4.86 -2.90 -2.62
CA THR A 201 5.77 -3.49 -3.63
C THR A 201 6.13 -4.94 -3.33
N ASP A 202 6.14 -5.34 -2.06
CA ASP A 202 6.71 -6.63 -1.64
C ASP A 202 5.93 -7.34 -0.51
N LYS A 203 4.78 -6.81 -0.09
CA LYS A 203 3.96 -7.30 1.04
C LYS A 203 4.69 -7.26 2.40
N THR A 204 5.83 -6.59 2.51
CA THR A 204 6.53 -6.34 3.78
C THR A 204 6.25 -4.95 4.34
N TRP A 205 5.92 -4.00 3.46
CA TRP A 205 5.37 -2.69 3.79
C TRP A 205 4.07 -2.44 3.02
N SER A 206 3.29 -1.45 3.44
CA SER A 206 2.15 -0.97 2.64
C SER A 206 1.72 0.44 3.00
N ALA A 207 1.14 1.17 2.05
CA ALA A 207 0.36 2.38 2.31
C ALA A 207 -1.13 2.04 2.22
N SER A 208 -1.97 2.70 3.03
CA SER A 208 -3.43 2.58 2.96
C SER A 208 -4.07 3.95 2.79
N TYR A 209 -5.09 3.98 1.93
CA TYR A 209 -5.88 5.14 1.60
C TYR A 209 -7.35 4.81 1.86
N GLU A 210 -8.06 5.71 2.53
CA GLU A 210 -9.49 5.61 2.76
C GLU A 210 -10.24 5.80 1.45
N LEU A 211 -11.23 4.95 1.21
CA LEU A 211 -12.09 4.99 0.03
C LEU A 211 -13.53 5.15 0.51
N GLU A 212 -14.14 6.28 0.20
CA GLU A 212 -15.52 6.59 0.61
C GLU A 212 -16.29 7.27 -0.52
N MET A 213 -17.55 6.87 -0.69
CA MET A 213 -18.48 7.54 -1.61
C MET A 213 -18.90 8.90 -1.07
N GLU A 214 -19.16 9.87 -1.96
CA GLU A 214 -19.74 11.17 -1.59
C GLU A 214 -21.18 11.07 -1.09
#